data_AF-A0A5D2BLQ7-F1
#
_entry.id   AF-A0A5D2BLQ7-F1
#
_cell.length_a   1.000
_cell.length_b   1.000
_cell.length_c   1.000
_cell.angle_alpha   90.00
_cell.angle_beta   90.00
_cell.angle_gamma   90.00
#
_symmetry.space_group_name_H-M   'P 1'
#
loop_
_entity.id
_entity.type
_entity.pdbx_description
1 polymer ?
#
loop_
_entity_poly.entity_id
_entity_poly.type
_entity_poly.pdbx_seq_one_letter_code
_entity_poly.pdbx_strand_id
1 'polypeptide(L)'
;MDKMSTLEYINQMFPTEASLSGVEPLMQKIQSEIRRVDAGILAAVRQQSNSGTKAKEDLAAATHAVEELTYKIREIKTKAEQSEMMVQEICRDIKKLDFAKKHITTTITALHRLTMLVSAVEQLQIMASKRQYKEAAAQLEAVNQLCSHFEAYRDIPKITELREKFKSIKQILKSHVFSDFSSLGTGKESEETNLLQHLSDACLVVDALEPSVKEELVNNFCSRELTSYEQIFEGAELAKLDKTERRYAWIKRRMRTNEEIWKIFPTSWLVPYRLCIQFCKKTRKQLEGILDNMKEKPDVATLLMALQRTLEFEDELAEKFGGGTQSREIGNEIEEIGRQNNSQSASDIRKKYEKKLAAHQGSENEEKDGNKDLSAPGAGFNFHGIISSCFEPHLIVYIELEEKTLMENLEKLVQEETWDVEEGSQNNVLSSSMQLFLIIKRSLKRCSALTKSQTLYNLFKVFQRVLKAYATKLFGRLPKGGTGIVAAATGMDGQIKTSDRDERVICYIVNSAEYCHKTSGELAESVSKIIDSQFADRVDMS
;
A
#
# COMPACT_ATOMS: atom_id res chain seq x y z
N MET A 1 62.76 53.37 -86.99
CA MET A 1 64.06 54.06 -87.00
C MET A 1 64.44 54.24 -88.44
N ASP A 2 64.56 55.51 -88.79
CA ASP A 2 64.73 56.03 -90.13
C ASP A 2 65.82 55.29 -90.89
N LYS A 3 65.52 55.01 -92.16
CA LYS A 3 66.54 54.71 -93.15
C LYS A 3 67.38 55.99 -93.28
N MET A 4 68.31 56.21 -92.34
CA MET A 4 69.54 56.92 -92.64
C MET A 4 70.01 56.26 -93.93
N SER A 5 69.87 56.98 -95.03
CA SER A 5 70.17 56.43 -96.34
C SER A 5 71.53 55.80 -96.23
N THR A 6 71.70 54.56 -96.67
CA THR A 6 73.00 53.87 -96.59
C THR A 6 74.11 54.75 -97.16
N LEU A 7 73.76 55.61 -98.11
CA LEU A 7 74.55 56.71 -98.65
C LEU A 7 74.91 57.82 -97.64
N GLU A 8 73.97 58.31 -96.83
CA GLU A 8 74.24 59.27 -95.73
C GLU A 8 75.18 58.68 -94.68
N TYR A 9 74.95 57.43 -94.28
CA TYR A 9 75.81 56.74 -93.31
C TYR A 9 77.23 56.52 -93.86
N ILE A 10 77.35 56.14 -95.14
CA ILE A 10 78.66 56.00 -95.82
C ILE A 10 79.36 57.36 -95.95
N ASN A 11 78.65 58.42 -96.37
CA ASN A 11 79.22 59.77 -96.50
C ASN A 11 79.62 60.37 -95.14
N GLN A 12 78.90 60.05 -94.06
CA GLN A 12 79.21 60.54 -92.71
C GLN A 12 80.42 59.81 -92.10
N MET A 13 80.60 58.53 -92.41
CA MET A 13 81.76 57.75 -91.95
C MET A 13 83.02 58.00 -92.79
N PHE A 14 82.86 58.41 -94.05
CA PHE A 14 83.97 58.70 -94.98
C PHE A 14 83.84 60.07 -95.67
N PRO A 15 83.95 61.20 -94.94
CA PRO A 15 83.69 62.54 -95.48
C PRO A 15 84.81 63.12 -96.36
N THR A 16 86.04 62.57 -96.33
CA THR A 16 87.17 63.02 -97.17
C THR A 16 87.96 61.84 -97.72
N GLU A 17 88.71 62.03 -98.80
CA GLU A 17 89.49 60.98 -99.47
C GLU A 17 90.50 60.29 -98.53
N ALA A 18 91.05 61.01 -97.55
CA ALA A 18 91.90 60.44 -96.50
C ALA A 18 91.15 59.51 -95.53
N SER A 19 89.83 59.70 -95.36
CA SER A 19 88.96 58.91 -94.47
C SER A 19 88.72 57.49 -95.00
N LEU A 20 88.90 57.25 -96.30
CA LEU A 20 88.77 55.92 -96.92
C LEU A 20 89.76 54.89 -96.35
N SER A 21 90.84 55.34 -95.69
CA SER A 21 91.74 54.47 -94.93
C SER A 21 91.05 53.77 -93.73
N GLY A 22 89.92 54.29 -93.25
CA GLY A 22 89.11 53.73 -92.16
C GLY A 22 88.01 52.76 -92.59
N VAL A 23 87.88 52.46 -93.90
CA VAL A 23 86.87 51.52 -94.43
C VAL A 23 87.12 50.11 -93.91
N GLU A 24 88.38 49.66 -93.93
CA GLU A 24 88.74 48.30 -93.52
C GLU A 24 88.46 48.03 -92.03
N PRO A 25 88.84 48.93 -91.08
CA PRO A 25 88.48 48.77 -89.66
C PRO A 25 86.97 48.79 -89.39
N LEU A 26 86.19 49.65 -90.08
CA LEU A 26 84.74 49.71 -89.90
C LEU A 26 84.05 48.46 -90.47
N MET A 27 84.49 48.01 -91.65
CA MET A 27 84.01 46.77 -92.26
C MET A 27 84.31 45.58 -91.35
N GLN A 28 85.49 45.52 -90.74
CA GLN A 28 85.82 44.51 -89.73
C GLN A 28 84.91 44.61 -88.49
N LYS A 29 84.61 45.82 -88.00
CA LYS A 29 83.69 46.01 -86.86
C LYS A 29 82.27 45.55 -87.18
N ILE A 30 81.72 45.93 -88.33
CA ILE A 30 80.38 45.49 -88.77
C ILE A 30 80.36 43.98 -88.99
N GLN A 31 81.39 43.42 -89.63
CA GLN A 31 81.51 41.96 -89.79
C GLN A 31 81.67 41.24 -88.44
N SER A 32 82.27 41.88 -87.42
CA SER A 32 82.35 41.32 -86.07
C SER A 32 81.00 41.36 -85.34
N GLU A 33 80.22 42.44 -85.50
CA GLU A 33 78.89 42.56 -84.93
C GLU A 33 77.88 41.63 -85.61
N ILE A 34 77.92 41.50 -86.93
CA ILE A 34 77.13 40.52 -87.67
C ILE A 34 77.47 39.11 -87.19
N ARG A 35 78.77 38.77 -87.10
CA ARG A 35 79.19 37.46 -86.56
C ARG A 35 78.73 37.23 -85.12
N ARG A 36 78.73 38.27 -84.27
CA ARG A 36 78.28 38.19 -82.87
C ARG A 36 76.78 37.98 -82.78
N VAL A 37 76.00 38.72 -83.56
CA VAL A 37 74.53 38.59 -83.61
C VAL A 37 74.14 37.25 -84.20
N ASP A 38 74.77 36.81 -85.29
CA ASP A 38 74.53 35.49 -85.89
C ASP A 38 74.88 34.37 -84.91
N ALA A 39 75.99 34.48 -84.17
CA ALA A 39 76.33 33.53 -83.11
C ALA A 39 75.29 33.54 -81.98
N GLY A 40 74.78 34.71 -81.60
CA GLY A 40 73.72 34.85 -80.60
C GLY A 40 72.39 34.25 -81.06
N ILE A 41 71.97 34.50 -82.30
CA ILE A 41 70.77 33.92 -82.90
C ILE A 41 70.93 32.41 -83.02
N LEU A 42 72.06 31.91 -83.51
CA LEU A 42 72.33 30.47 -83.60
C LEU A 42 72.30 29.80 -82.22
N ALA A 43 72.86 30.44 -81.19
CA ALA A 43 72.80 29.93 -79.82
C ALA A 43 71.36 29.90 -79.29
N ALA A 44 70.58 30.97 -79.49
CA ALA A 44 69.19 31.05 -79.06
C ALA A 44 68.29 30.04 -79.80
N VAL A 45 68.45 29.89 -81.12
CA VAL A 45 67.69 28.92 -81.92
C VAL A 45 68.05 27.48 -81.54
N ARG A 46 69.33 27.18 -81.30
CA ARG A 46 69.74 25.86 -80.80
C ARG A 46 69.20 25.58 -79.40
N GLN A 47 69.23 26.57 -78.51
CA GLN A 47 68.68 26.44 -77.16
C GLN A 47 67.16 26.25 -77.21
N GLN A 48 66.44 27.00 -78.04
CA GLN A 48 64.99 26.88 -78.19
C GLN A 48 64.59 25.55 -78.87
N SER A 49 65.36 25.09 -79.86
CA SER A 49 65.16 23.78 -80.48
C SER A 49 65.37 22.66 -79.47
N ASN A 50 66.48 22.70 -78.72
CA ASN A 50 66.79 21.67 -77.71
C ASN A 50 65.82 21.71 -76.51
N SER A 51 65.40 22.90 -76.07
CA SER A 51 64.38 23.04 -75.01
C SER A 51 63.00 22.62 -75.49
N GLY A 52 62.66 22.87 -76.75
CA GLY A 52 61.39 22.45 -77.35
C GLY A 52 61.29 20.94 -77.56
N THR A 53 62.38 20.28 -78.00
CA THR A 53 62.43 18.81 -78.08
C THR A 53 62.40 18.18 -76.70
N LYS A 54 63.20 18.70 -75.75
CA LYS A 54 63.21 18.20 -74.37
C LYS A 54 61.87 18.38 -73.66
N ALA A 55 61.20 19.54 -73.83
CA ALA A 55 59.87 19.74 -73.27
C ALA A 55 58.82 18.79 -73.86
N LYS A 56 58.92 18.45 -75.14
CA LYS A 56 58.06 17.42 -75.77
C LYS A 56 58.35 16.02 -75.24
N GLU A 57 59.62 15.68 -75.05
CA GLU A 57 60.03 14.40 -74.46
C GLU A 57 59.56 14.27 -73.00
N ASP A 58 59.76 15.31 -72.19
CA ASP A 58 59.32 15.36 -70.79
C ASP A 58 57.78 15.30 -70.70
N LEU A 59 57.06 15.98 -71.60
CA LEU A 59 55.60 15.90 -71.68
C LEU A 59 55.14 14.49 -72.08
N ALA A 60 55.78 13.87 -73.07
CA ALA A 60 55.46 12.50 -73.49
C ALA A 60 55.74 11.48 -72.37
N ALA A 61 56.84 11.65 -71.65
CA ALA A 61 57.18 10.83 -70.49
C ALA A 61 56.16 11.02 -69.34
N ALA A 62 55.74 12.26 -69.08
CA ALA A 62 54.72 12.56 -68.08
C ALA A 62 53.36 11.97 -68.48
N THR A 63 52.94 12.09 -69.75
CA THR A 63 51.68 11.47 -70.21
C THR A 63 51.73 9.95 -70.11
N HIS A 64 52.85 9.32 -70.46
CA HIS A 64 53.04 7.88 -70.31
C HIS A 64 52.99 7.46 -68.84
N ALA A 65 53.64 8.20 -67.94
CA ALA A 65 53.59 7.92 -66.51
C ALA A 65 52.17 8.08 -65.92
N VAL A 66 51.39 9.06 -66.40
CA VAL A 66 49.98 9.26 -66.02
C VAL A 66 49.10 8.12 -66.55
N GLU A 67 49.32 7.67 -67.78
CA GLU A 67 48.63 6.50 -68.33
C GLU A 67 48.94 5.23 -67.53
N GLU A 68 50.21 5.01 -67.18
CA GLU A 68 50.64 3.88 -66.35
C GLU A 68 50.05 3.95 -64.93
N LEU A 69 50.04 5.15 -64.31
CA LEU A 69 49.43 5.35 -63.00
C LEU A 69 47.91 5.08 -63.05
N THR A 70 47.24 5.57 -64.10
CA THR A 70 45.80 5.35 -64.30
C THR A 70 45.51 3.86 -64.47
N TYR A 71 46.36 3.14 -65.21
CA TYR A 71 46.29 1.69 -65.34
C TYR A 71 46.46 1.01 -63.98
N LYS A 72 47.50 1.35 -63.20
CA LYS A 72 47.75 0.77 -61.87
C LYS A 72 46.62 1.06 -60.89
N ILE A 73 46.06 2.27 -60.88
CA ILE A 73 44.91 2.62 -60.03
C ILE A 73 43.69 1.77 -60.42
N ARG A 74 43.44 1.60 -61.72
CA ARG A 74 42.33 0.79 -62.22
C ARG A 74 42.52 -0.68 -61.85
N GLU A 75 43.73 -1.21 -61.95
CA GLU A 75 44.07 -2.56 -61.53
C GLU A 75 43.89 -2.76 -60.01
N ILE A 76 44.38 -1.82 -59.18
CA ILE A 76 44.20 -1.86 -57.73
C ILE A 76 42.71 -1.82 -57.37
N LYS A 77 41.92 -0.96 -58.03
CA LYS A 77 40.48 -0.87 -57.83
C LYS A 77 39.79 -2.20 -58.13
N THR A 78 40.10 -2.82 -59.28
CA THR A 78 39.54 -4.13 -59.63
C THR A 78 39.94 -5.21 -58.62
N LYS A 79 41.20 -5.23 -58.18
CA LYS A 79 41.67 -6.16 -57.13
C LYS A 79 40.99 -5.91 -55.79
N ALA A 80 40.73 -4.65 -55.43
CA ALA A 80 40.01 -4.30 -54.21
C ALA A 80 38.54 -4.73 -54.27
N GLU A 81 37.85 -4.53 -55.39
CA GLU A 81 36.47 -5.00 -55.62
C GLU A 81 36.38 -6.53 -55.58
N GLN A 82 37.35 -7.23 -56.19
CA GLN A 82 37.45 -8.69 -56.09
C GLN A 82 37.71 -9.16 -54.65
N SER A 83 38.56 -8.46 -53.91
CA SER A 83 38.83 -8.76 -52.49
C SER A 83 37.61 -8.51 -51.62
N GLU A 84 36.86 -7.43 -51.86
CA GLU A 84 35.62 -7.13 -51.16
C GLU A 84 34.57 -8.21 -51.41
N MET A 85 34.34 -8.61 -52.66
CA MET A 85 33.41 -9.70 -53.00
C MET A 85 33.80 -11.01 -52.31
N MET A 86 35.10 -11.36 -52.31
CA MET A 86 35.60 -12.55 -51.63
C MET A 86 35.35 -12.49 -50.13
N VAL A 87 35.61 -11.35 -49.47
CA VAL A 87 35.37 -11.18 -48.03
C VAL A 87 33.88 -11.21 -47.71
N GLN A 88 33.03 -10.59 -48.52
CA GLN A 88 31.57 -10.65 -48.35
C GLN A 88 31.06 -12.09 -48.44
N GLU A 89 31.59 -12.90 -49.36
CA GLU A 89 31.26 -14.32 -49.49
C GLU A 89 31.71 -15.12 -48.27
N ILE A 90 32.94 -14.91 -47.79
CA ILE A 90 33.44 -15.54 -46.56
C ILE A 90 32.57 -15.14 -45.35
N CYS A 91 32.25 -13.86 -45.17
CA CYS A 91 31.42 -13.39 -44.07
C CYS A 91 29.98 -13.93 -44.13
N ARG A 92 29.42 -14.13 -45.33
CA ARG A 92 28.11 -14.76 -45.53
C ARG A 92 28.11 -16.19 -45.00
N ASP A 93 29.15 -16.96 -45.31
CA ASP A 93 29.23 -18.36 -44.88
C ASP A 93 29.56 -18.48 -43.39
N ILE A 94 30.36 -17.58 -42.82
CA ILE A 94 30.56 -17.46 -41.37
C ILE A 94 29.23 -17.18 -40.66
N LYS A 95 28.39 -16.27 -41.18
CA LYS A 95 27.05 -16.01 -40.62
C LYS A 95 26.16 -17.26 -40.65
N LYS A 96 26.13 -17.99 -41.77
CA LYS A 96 25.38 -19.26 -41.86
C LYS A 96 25.86 -20.28 -40.82
N LEU A 97 27.17 -20.39 -40.63
CA LEU A 97 27.77 -21.29 -39.66
C LEU A 97 27.45 -20.86 -38.21
N ASP A 98 27.44 -19.56 -37.93
CA ASP A 98 27.04 -19.01 -36.64
C ASP A 98 25.56 -19.28 -36.34
N PHE A 99 24.67 -19.07 -37.32
CA PHE A 99 23.26 -19.44 -37.19
C PHE A 99 23.10 -20.96 -36.93
N ALA A 100 23.82 -21.80 -37.68
CA ALA A 100 23.80 -23.24 -37.47
C ALA A 100 24.28 -23.61 -36.06
N LYS A 101 25.39 -23.03 -35.60
CA LYS A 101 25.91 -23.23 -34.25
C LYS A 101 24.88 -22.82 -33.20
N LYS A 102 24.29 -21.63 -33.32
CA LYS A 102 23.29 -21.11 -32.38
C LYS A 102 22.05 -22.00 -32.33
N HIS A 103 21.54 -22.44 -33.48
CA HIS A 103 20.41 -23.36 -33.55
C HIS A 103 20.74 -24.70 -32.92
N ILE A 104 21.89 -25.30 -33.26
CA ILE A 104 22.34 -26.58 -32.68
C ILE A 104 22.50 -26.46 -31.16
N THR A 105 23.15 -25.41 -30.65
CA THR A 105 23.29 -25.18 -29.21
C THR A 105 21.93 -25.05 -28.54
N THR A 106 21.01 -24.27 -29.12
CA THR A 106 19.65 -24.09 -28.59
C THR A 106 18.90 -25.43 -28.54
N THR A 107 18.99 -26.23 -29.61
CA THR A 107 18.37 -27.56 -29.68
C THR A 107 18.97 -28.53 -28.66
N ILE A 108 20.30 -28.55 -28.51
CA ILE A 108 20.98 -29.40 -27.52
C ILE A 108 20.55 -29.01 -26.10
N THR A 109 20.53 -27.71 -25.78
CA THR A 109 20.09 -27.24 -24.46
C THR A 109 18.61 -27.56 -24.20
N ALA A 110 17.74 -27.40 -25.19
CA ALA A 110 16.33 -27.76 -25.06
C ALA A 110 16.13 -29.26 -24.85
N LEU A 111 16.82 -30.11 -25.61
CA LEU A 111 16.79 -31.56 -25.44
C LEU A 111 17.34 -31.99 -24.08
N HIS A 112 18.45 -31.42 -23.64
CA HIS A 112 19.01 -31.71 -22.33
C HIS A 112 18.05 -31.34 -21.20
N ARG A 113 17.44 -30.16 -21.25
CA ARG A 113 16.40 -29.72 -20.30
C ARG A 113 15.16 -30.62 -20.35
N LEU A 114 14.80 -31.15 -21.51
CA LEU A 114 13.68 -32.07 -21.65
C LEU A 114 14.00 -33.41 -20.97
N THR A 115 15.20 -33.94 -21.18
CA THR A 115 15.66 -35.15 -20.46
C THR A 115 15.66 -34.92 -18.96
N MET A 116 16.17 -33.77 -18.49
CA MET A 116 16.10 -33.39 -17.08
C MET A 116 14.67 -33.33 -16.57
N LEU A 117 13.74 -32.74 -17.33
CA LEU A 117 12.33 -32.64 -16.96
C LEU A 117 11.67 -34.02 -16.82
N VAL A 118 11.92 -34.93 -17.77
CA VAL A 118 11.39 -36.31 -17.73
C VAL A 118 11.89 -37.02 -16.47
N SER A 119 13.20 -37.05 -16.25
CA SER A 119 13.77 -37.67 -15.05
C SER A 119 13.28 -37.03 -13.76
N ALA A 120 13.11 -35.70 -13.75
CA ALA A 120 12.66 -34.98 -12.58
C ALA A 120 11.19 -35.28 -12.23
N VAL A 121 10.32 -35.40 -13.24
CA VAL A 121 8.90 -35.80 -13.07
C VAL A 121 8.79 -37.24 -12.57
N GLU A 122 9.60 -38.16 -13.09
CA GLU A 122 9.64 -39.56 -12.62
C GLU A 122 10.11 -39.66 -11.16
N GLN A 123 11.16 -38.93 -10.79
CA GLN A 123 11.63 -38.86 -9.41
C GLN A 123 10.58 -38.26 -8.47
N LEU A 124 9.92 -37.17 -8.90
CA LEU A 124 8.85 -36.53 -8.13
C LEU A 124 7.68 -37.51 -7.91
N GLN A 125 7.33 -38.32 -8.90
CA GLN A 125 6.28 -39.34 -8.76
C GLN A 125 6.64 -40.39 -7.69
N ILE A 126 7.90 -40.84 -7.66
CA ILE A 126 8.39 -41.77 -6.64
C ILE A 126 8.35 -41.11 -5.26
N MET A 127 8.85 -39.88 -5.12
CA MET A 127 8.83 -39.13 -3.85
C MET A 127 7.39 -38.89 -3.35
N ALA A 128 6.46 -38.56 -4.26
CA ALA A 128 5.05 -38.35 -3.94
C ALA A 128 4.36 -39.63 -3.44
N SER A 129 4.68 -40.79 -4.04
CA SER A 129 4.14 -42.09 -3.60
C SER A 129 4.70 -42.54 -2.24
N LYS A 130 5.96 -42.22 -1.95
CA LYS A 130 6.61 -42.48 -0.65
C LYS A 130 6.32 -41.42 0.42
N ARG A 131 5.60 -40.35 0.07
CA ARG A 131 5.30 -39.20 0.95
C ARG A 131 6.54 -38.51 1.52
N GLN A 132 7.64 -38.47 0.77
CA GLN A 132 8.84 -37.73 1.18
C GLN A 132 8.66 -36.23 0.89
N TYR A 133 7.90 -35.53 1.74
CA TYR A 133 7.44 -34.17 1.46
C TYR A 133 8.58 -33.16 1.26
N LYS A 134 9.64 -33.21 2.08
CA LYS A 134 10.77 -32.30 1.97
C LYS A 134 11.49 -32.38 0.61
N GLU A 135 11.79 -33.60 0.17
CA GLU A 135 12.42 -33.84 -1.13
C GLU A 135 11.47 -33.53 -2.28
N ALA A 136 10.19 -33.91 -2.13
CA ALA A 136 9.15 -33.63 -3.11
C ALA A 136 8.94 -32.12 -3.31
N ALA A 137 9.03 -31.30 -2.26
CA ALA A 137 8.90 -29.84 -2.36
C ALA A 137 10.01 -29.22 -3.22
N ALA A 138 11.27 -29.56 -2.94
CA ALA A 138 12.42 -29.08 -3.70
C ALA A 138 12.34 -29.53 -5.17
N GLN A 139 11.96 -30.79 -5.40
CA GLN A 139 11.80 -31.33 -6.74
C GLN A 139 10.61 -30.71 -7.49
N LEU A 140 9.51 -30.43 -6.79
CA LEU A 140 8.33 -29.76 -7.35
C LEU A 140 8.67 -28.35 -7.83
N GLU A 141 9.46 -27.59 -7.05
CA GLU A 141 9.95 -26.27 -7.45
C GLU A 141 10.86 -26.35 -8.68
N ALA A 142 11.82 -27.28 -8.69
CA ALA A 142 12.69 -27.51 -9.84
C ALA A 142 11.91 -27.87 -11.11
N VAL A 143 10.91 -28.76 -11.00
CA VAL A 143 10.04 -29.13 -12.14
C VAL A 143 9.18 -27.96 -12.58
N ASN A 144 8.64 -27.14 -11.67
CA ASN A 144 7.92 -25.91 -12.01
C ASN A 144 8.80 -24.95 -12.83
N GLN A 145 10.05 -24.73 -12.40
CA GLN A 145 11.02 -23.90 -13.13
C GLN A 145 11.37 -24.50 -14.49
N LEU A 146 11.54 -25.82 -14.61
CA LEU A 146 11.78 -26.45 -15.91
C LEU A 146 10.55 -26.33 -16.83
N CYS A 147 9.34 -26.49 -16.31
CA CYS A 147 8.09 -26.33 -17.07
C CYS A 147 7.89 -24.91 -17.61
N SER A 148 8.39 -23.86 -16.94
CA SER A 148 8.28 -22.48 -17.43
C SER A 148 9.11 -22.25 -18.70
N HIS A 149 10.28 -22.89 -18.81
CA HIS A 149 11.12 -22.82 -20.00
C HIS A 149 10.48 -23.51 -21.22
N PHE A 150 9.55 -24.44 -21.00
CA PHE A 150 8.85 -25.16 -22.06
C PHE A 150 7.50 -24.55 -22.46
N GLU A 151 7.17 -23.35 -21.96
CA GLU A 151 5.90 -22.69 -22.31
C GLU A 151 5.76 -22.35 -23.79
N ALA A 152 6.86 -22.04 -24.47
CA ALA A 152 6.87 -21.80 -25.92
C ALA A 152 6.63 -23.08 -26.74
N TYR A 153 6.68 -24.26 -26.13
CA TYR A 153 6.58 -25.56 -26.78
C TYR A 153 5.31 -26.33 -26.38
N ARG A 154 4.27 -25.63 -25.91
CA ARG A 154 3.01 -26.22 -25.39
C ARG A 154 2.28 -27.10 -26.41
N ASP A 155 2.44 -26.82 -27.70
CA ASP A 155 1.76 -27.55 -28.78
C ASP A 155 2.36 -28.93 -29.07
N ILE A 156 3.53 -29.24 -28.51
CA ILE A 156 4.17 -30.55 -28.71
C ILE A 156 3.49 -31.60 -27.83
N PRO A 157 2.89 -32.67 -28.40
CA PRO A 157 2.09 -33.64 -27.66
C PRO A 157 2.83 -34.28 -26.47
N LYS A 158 4.13 -34.54 -26.59
CA LYS A 158 4.94 -35.14 -25.52
C LYS A 158 5.12 -34.20 -24.33
N ILE A 159 5.24 -32.89 -24.57
CA ILE A 159 5.35 -31.88 -23.52
C ILE A 159 3.99 -31.70 -22.84
N THR A 160 2.90 -31.76 -23.61
CA THR A 160 1.53 -31.77 -23.08
C THR A 160 1.31 -32.99 -22.16
N GLU A 161 1.72 -34.19 -22.59
CA GLU A 161 1.65 -35.41 -21.77
C GLU A 161 2.42 -35.27 -20.45
N LEU A 162 3.64 -34.72 -20.49
CA LEU A 162 4.45 -34.47 -19.29
C LEU A 162 3.80 -33.44 -18.36
N ARG A 163 3.21 -32.38 -18.90
CA ARG A 163 2.50 -31.36 -18.12
C ARG A 163 1.24 -31.92 -17.45
N GLU A 164 0.49 -32.79 -18.13
CA GLU A 164 -0.66 -33.48 -17.55
C GLU A 164 -0.24 -34.47 -16.45
N LYS A 165 0.84 -35.23 -16.65
CA LYS A 165 1.43 -36.07 -15.59
C LYS A 165 1.89 -35.24 -14.39
N PHE A 166 2.51 -34.10 -14.64
CA PHE A 166 2.91 -33.20 -13.57
C PHE A 166 1.72 -32.62 -12.80
N LYS A 167 0.65 -32.26 -13.52
CA LYS A 167 -0.62 -31.81 -12.92
C LYS A 167 -1.27 -32.90 -12.08
N SER A 168 -1.28 -34.15 -12.54
CA SER A 168 -1.82 -35.28 -11.75
C SER A 168 -1.00 -35.52 -10.47
N ILE A 169 0.34 -35.44 -10.56
CA ILE A 169 1.22 -35.54 -9.38
C ILE A 169 0.94 -34.41 -8.39
N LYS A 170 0.75 -33.16 -8.85
CA LYS A 170 0.34 -32.05 -7.97
C LYS A 170 -0.97 -32.35 -7.22
N GLN A 171 -1.96 -32.93 -7.90
CA GLN A 171 -3.22 -33.30 -7.28
C GLN A 171 -3.07 -34.45 -6.27
N ILE A 172 -2.20 -35.44 -6.55
CA ILE A 172 -1.88 -36.54 -5.62
C ILE A 172 -1.17 -35.99 -4.38
N LEU A 173 -0.18 -35.10 -4.56
CA LEU A 173 0.50 -34.45 -3.44
C LEU A 173 -0.49 -33.64 -2.60
N LYS A 174 -1.37 -32.86 -3.24
CA LYS A 174 -2.45 -32.13 -2.55
C LYS A 174 -3.32 -33.08 -1.72
N SER A 175 -3.81 -34.19 -2.31
CA SER A 175 -4.68 -35.11 -1.58
C SER A 175 -3.97 -35.83 -0.43
N HIS A 176 -2.70 -36.22 -0.60
CA HIS A 176 -1.88 -36.80 0.46
C HIS A 176 -1.69 -35.83 1.63
N VAL A 177 -1.31 -34.58 1.34
CA VAL A 177 -1.14 -33.55 2.37
C VAL A 177 -2.45 -33.30 3.10
N PHE A 178 -3.58 -33.15 2.39
CA PHE A 178 -4.88 -32.93 3.03
C PHE A 178 -5.32 -34.12 3.90
N SER A 179 -5.07 -35.35 3.45
CA SER A 179 -5.33 -36.56 4.23
C SER A 179 -4.51 -36.60 5.52
N ASP A 180 -3.24 -36.19 5.47
CA ASP A 180 -2.33 -36.24 6.62
C ASP A 180 -2.60 -35.12 7.61
N PHE A 181 -2.97 -33.93 7.12
CA PHE A 181 -3.50 -32.88 8.00
C PHE A 181 -4.85 -33.29 8.62
N SER A 182 -5.67 -34.08 7.92
CA SER A 182 -6.96 -34.58 8.42
C SER A 182 -6.81 -35.61 9.54
N SER A 183 -5.73 -36.38 9.57
CA SER A 183 -5.42 -37.35 10.64
C SER A 183 -4.70 -36.73 11.84
N LEU A 184 -4.26 -35.48 11.75
CA LEU A 184 -3.68 -34.74 12.87
C LEU A 184 -4.67 -34.67 14.05
N GLY A 185 -4.28 -35.24 15.20
CA GLY A 185 -5.07 -35.28 16.43
C GLY A 185 -5.69 -36.65 16.77
N THR A 186 -5.48 -37.69 15.96
CA THR A 186 -5.97 -39.06 16.24
C THR A 186 -4.87 -40.03 16.70
N GLY A 187 -3.63 -39.55 16.88
CA GLY A 187 -2.45 -40.36 17.24
C GLY A 187 -2.19 -40.47 18.75
N LYS A 188 -1.25 -41.34 19.14
CA LYS A 188 -0.74 -41.43 20.52
C LYS A 188 0.44 -40.46 20.71
N GLU A 189 0.55 -39.83 21.89
CA GLU A 189 1.51 -38.75 22.22
C GLU A 189 2.98 -39.00 21.83
N SER A 190 3.46 -40.25 21.81
CA SER A 190 4.85 -40.59 21.46
C SER A 190 5.16 -40.54 19.95
N GLU A 191 4.16 -40.76 19.10
CA GLU A 191 4.31 -40.68 17.63
C GLU A 191 4.15 -39.25 17.09
N GLU A 192 3.69 -38.33 17.94
CA GLU A 192 3.35 -36.97 17.55
C GLU A 192 4.58 -36.18 17.08
N THR A 193 5.74 -36.29 17.71
CA THR A 193 6.91 -35.47 17.32
C THR A 193 7.39 -35.74 15.89
N ASN A 194 7.42 -37.02 15.47
CA ASN A 194 7.78 -37.40 14.10
C ASN A 194 6.68 -37.00 13.11
N LEU A 195 5.41 -37.11 13.51
CA LEU A 195 4.27 -36.65 12.71
C LEU A 195 4.27 -35.12 12.53
N LEU A 196 4.62 -34.35 13.56
CA LEU A 196 4.72 -32.89 13.52
C LEU A 196 5.82 -32.45 12.54
N GLN A 197 6.99 -33.10 12.57
CA GLN A 197 8.05 -32.83 11.59
C GLN A 197 7.61 -33.21 10.17
N HIS A 198 6.94 -34.35 10.01
CA HIS A 198 6.42 -34.79 8.72
C HIS A 198 5.38 -33.82 8.13
N LEU A 199 4.51 -33.27 8.98
CA LEU A 199 3.53 -32.25 8.58
C LEU A 199 4.19 -30.89 8.33
N SER A 200 5.26 -30.56 9.04
CA SER A 200 6.06 -29.36 8.77
C SER A 200 6.71 -29.45 7.39
N ASP A 201 7.25 -30.62 7.04
CA ASP A 201 7.76 -30.90 5.70
C ASP A 201 6.63 -30.85 4.64
N ALA A 202 5.41 -31.26 4.99
CA ALA A 202 4.24 -31.15 4.11
C ALA A 202 3.87 -29.69 3.80
N CYS A 203 4.07 -28.75 4.74
CA CYS A 203 3.88 -27.32 4.48
C CYS A 203 4.78 -26.81 3.36
N LEU A 204 6.01 -27.33 3.24
CA LEU A 204 6.93 -26.94 2.15
C LEU A 204 6.38 -27.33 0.77
N VAL A 205 5.72 -28.49 0.68
CA VAL A 205 5.05 -28.92 -0.56
C VAL A 205 3.90 -27.97 -0.90
N VAL A 206 3.13 -27.53 0.09
CA VAL A 206 2.02 -26.60 -0.10
C VAL A 206 2.50 -25.23 -0.57
N ASP A 207 3.62 -24.75 -0.03
CA ASP A 207 4.25 -23.50 -0.49
C ASP A 207 4.82 -23.62 -1.92
N ALA A 208 5.32 -24.80 -2.31
CA ALA A 208 5.79 -25.08 -3.67
C ALA A 208 4.64 -25.36 -4.69
N LEU A 209 3.42 -25.61 -4.19
CA LEU A 209 2.20 -25.70 -4.99
C LEU A 209 1.65 -24.29 -5.29
N GLU A 210 0.35 -24.17 -5.55
CA GLU A 210 -0.30 -22.90 -5.86
C GLU A 210 -0.80 -22.20 -4.59
N PRO A 211 -0.79 -20.86 -4.52
CA PRO A 211 -1.27 -20.10 -3.36
C PRO A 211 -2.71 -20.45 -2.93
N SER A 212 -3.56 -20.82 -3.89
CA SER A 212 -4.94 -21.28 -3.61
C SER A 212 -4.98 -22.54 -2.74
N VAL A 213 -4.00 -23.45 -2.87
CA VAL A 213 -3.95 -24.69 -2.08
C VAL A 213 -3.64 -24.38 -0.62
N LYS A 214 -2.76 -23.41 -0.38
CA LYS A 214 -2.47 -22.89 0.97
C LYS A 214 -3.72 -22.30 1.62
N GLU A 215 -4.45 -21.43 0.92
CA GLU A 215 -5.69 -20.85 1.45
C GLU A 215 -6.72 -21.92 1.77
N GLU A 216 -6.91 -22.90 0.89
CA GLU A 216 -7.83 -24.02 1.08
C GLU A 216 -7.45 -24.88 2.29
N LEU A 217 -6.16 -25.22 2.43
CA LEU A 217 -5.67 -26.01 3.56
C LEU A 217 -5.84 -25.27 4.89
N VAL A 218 -5.47 -23.99 4.95
CA VAL A 218 -5.61 -23.15 6.15
C VAL A 218 -7.09 -22.99 6.52
N ASN A 219 -7.96 -22.76 5.54
CA ASN A 219 -9.40 -22.64 5.78
C ASN A 219 -10.02 -23.97 6.26
N ASN A 220 -9.64 -25.11 5.67
CA ASN A 220 -10.11 -26.42 6.10
C ASN A 220 -9.65 -26.70 7.54
N PHE A 221 -8.36 -26.48 7.83
CA PHE A 221 -7.81 -26.67 9.16
C PHE A 221 -8.53 -25.78 10.20
N CYS A 222 -8.67 -24.49 9.93
CA CYS A 222 -9.40 -23.57 10.82
C CYS A 222 -10.86 -23.99 11.01
N SER A 223 -11.53 -24.42 9.95
CA SER A 223 -12.93 -24.87 10.01
C SER A 223 -13.09 -26.11 10.88
N ARG A 224 -12.18 -27.08 10.75
CA ARG A 224 -12.15 -28.30 11.57
C ARG A 224 -11.90 -27.99 13.04
N GLU A 225 -10.93 -27.13 13.34
CA GLU A 225 -10.65 -26.70 14.71
C GLU A 225 -11.88 -26.04 15.35
N LEU A 226 -12.61 -25.24 14.57
CA LEU A 226 -13.83 -24.55 15.01
C LEU A 226 -15.08 -25.44 15.02
N THR A 227 -15.05 -26.65 14.46
CA THR A 227 -16.18 -27.60 14.57
C THR A 227 -16.47 -27.94 16.04
N SER A 228 -15.42 -28.14 16.84
CA SER A 228 -15.56 -28.38 18.28
C SER A 228 -16.17 -27.17 19.01
N TYR A 229 -15.85 -25.95 18.57
CA TYR A 229 -16.48 -24.73 19.06
C TYR A 229 -17.97 -24.67 18.71
N GLU A 230 -18.33 -24.96 17.47
CA GLU A 230 -19.74 -24.98 17.03
C GLU A 230 -20.56 -25.95 17.86
N GLN A 231 -20.08 -27.19 18.04
CA GLN A 231 -20.76 -28.19 18.87
C GLN A 231 -20.97 -27.76 20.32
N ILE A 232 -19.98 -27.09 20.93
CA ILE A 232 -20.07 -26.64 22.33
C ILE A 232 -21.07 -25.49 22.47
N PHE A 233 -21.07 -24.54 21.53
CA PHE A 233 -21.75 -23.25 21.68
C PHE A 233 -23.05 -23.09 20.87
N GLU A 234 -23.41 -24.08 20.06
CA GLU A 234 -24.75 -24.26 19.50
C GLU A 234 -25.72 -24.92 20.51
N GLY A 235 -25.21 -25.59 21.54
CA GLY A 235 -26.03 -26.19 22.58
C GLY A 235 -26.78 -25.16 23.43
N ALA A 236 -28.04 -25.45 23.76
CA ALA A 236 -28.96 -24.53 24.44
C ALA A 236 -28.44 -23.92 25.76
N GLU A 237 -27.55 -24.61 26.48
CA GLU A 237 -26.99 -24.11 27.75
C GLU A 237 -25.87 -23.08 27.58
N LEU A 238 -25.11 -23.15 26.49
CA LEU A 238 -23.98 -22.25 26.21
C LEU A 238 -24.30 -21.25 25.07
N ALA A 239 -25.44 -21.43 24.40
CA ALA A 239 -26.05 -20.52 23.45
C ALA A 239 -26.82 -19.37 24.15
N LYS A 240 -26.26 -18.83 25.24
CA LYS A 240 -26.84 -17.73 26.01
C LYS A 240 -25.87 -16.54 26.05
N LEU A 241 -26.43 -15.34 26.13
CA LEU A 241 -25.67 -14.08 26.11
C LEU A 241 -24.71 -13.95 27.31
N ASP A 242 -25.11 -14.47 28.46
CA ASP A 242 -24.29 -14.49 29.68
C ASP A 242 -23.05 -15.40 29.58
N LYS A 243 -23.01 -16.30 28.57
CA LYS A 243 -21.86 -17.19 28.31
C LYS A 243 -20.92 -16.65 27.23
N THR A 244 -21.10 -15.41 26.77
CA THR A 244 -20.25 -14.80 25.74
C THR A 244 -18.77 -14.79 26.13
N GLU A 245 -18.44 -14.48 27.39
CA GLU A 245 -17.04 -14.53 27.89
C GLU A 245 -16.40 -15.92 27.76
N ARG A 246 -17.19 -17.00 27.89
CA ARG A 246 -16.69 -18.37 27.74
C ARG A 246 -16.24 -18.67 26.31
N ARG A 247 -16.84 -18.03 25.30
CA ARG A 247 -16.44 -18.16 23.89
C ARG A 247 -15.02 -17.61 23.69
N TYR A 248 -14.74 -16.44 24.26
CA TYR A 248 -13.41 -15.82 24.20
C TYR A 248 -12.37 -16.59 25.01
N ALA A 249 -12.73 -17.07 26.20
CA ALA A 249 -11.86 -17.92 26.99
C ALA A 249 -11.52 -19.23 26.26
N TRP A 250 -12.48 -19.80 25.51
CA TRP A 250 -12.28 -21.02 24.73
C TRP A 250 -11.20 -20.84 23.67
N ILE A 251 -11.28 -19.80 22.83
CA ILE A 251 -10.28 -19.59 21.77
C ILE A 251 -8.90 -19.25 22.37
N LYS A 252 -8.85 -18.42 23.42
CA LYS A 252 -7.60 -18.10 24.14
C LYS A 252 -6.94 -19.37 24.69
N ARG A 253 -7.73 -20.29 25.26
CA ARG A 253 -7.23 -21.58 25.77
C ARG A 253 -6.78 -22.48 24.63
N ARG A 254 -7.57 -22.61 23.56
CA ARG A 254 -7.23 -23.43 22.38
C ARG A 254 -5.91 -22.99 21.75
N MET A 255 -5.66 -21.69 21.67
CA MET A 255 -4.39 -21.16 21.19
C MET A 255 -3.20 -21.55 22.07
N ARG A 256 -3.37 -21.61 23.40
CA ARG A 256 -2.30 -21.99 24.34
C ARG A 256 -2.06 -23.50 24.37
N THR A 257 -3.13 -24.29 24.39
CA THR A 257 -3.01 -25.76 24.48
C THR A 257 -2.38 -26.38 23.24
N ASN A 258 -2.59 -25.79 22.06
CA ASN A 258 -2.10 -26.33 20.79
C ASN A 258 -0.82 -25.63 20.29
N GLU A 259 0.01 -25.06 21.19
CA GLU A 259 1.19 -24.27 20.80
C GLU A 259 2.12 -25.01 19.83
N GLU A 260 2.39 -26.29 20.08
CA GLU A 260 3.23 -27.12 19.22
C GLU A 260 2.63 -27.36 17.83
N ILE A 261 1.30 -27.42 17.71
CA ILE A 261 0.62 -27.57 16.42
C ILE A 261 0.74 -26.28 15.59
N TRP A 262 0.70 -25.11 16.25
CA TRP A 262 0.88 -23.84 15.55
C TRP A 262 2.30 -23.67 14.99
N LYS A 263 3.30 -24.31 15.61
CA LYS A 263 4.71 -24.30 15.16
C LYS A 263 4.95 -25.12 13.90
N ILE A 264 4.06 -26.05 13.55
CA ILE A 264 4.15 -26.83 12.28
C ILE A 264 4.07 -25.90 11.07
N PHE A 265 3.24 -24.87 11.16
CA PHE A 265 2.95 -23.96 10.07
C PHE A 265 4.02 -22.86 9.96
N PRO A 266 4.46 -22.50 8.74
CA PRO A 266 5.32 -21.35 8.55
C PRO A 266 4.69 -20.07 9.12
N THR A 267 5.49 -19.23 9.78
CA THR A 267 5.01 -17.99 10.41
C THR A 267 4.37 -17.04 9.41
N SER A 268 4.82 -17.06 8.15
CA SER A 268 4.26 -16.31 7.02
C SER A 268 2.83 -16.69 6.66
N TRP A 269 2.32 -17.85 7.10
CA TRP A 269 0.94 -18.27 6.85
C TRP A 269 -0.04 -17.59 7.79
N LEU A 270 0.43 -17.10 8.95
CA LEU A 270 -0.39 -16.41 9.94
C LEU A 270 -1.65 -17.22 10.29
N VAL A 271 -1.53 -18.55 10.41
CA VAL A 271 -2.65 -19.46 10.69
C VAL A 271 -3.42 -19.07 11.97
N PRO A 272 -2.76 -18.75 13.10
CA PRO A 272 -3.46 -18.34 14.32
C PRO A 272 -4.30 -17.06 14.12
N TYR A 273 -3.84 -16.16 13.27
CA TYR A 273 -4.54 -14.93 12.93
C TYR A 273 -5.78 -15.21 12.07
N ARG A 274 -5.65 -16.06 11.04
CA ARG A 274 -6.79 -16.52 10.22
C ARG A 274 -7.84 -17.26 11.05
N LEU A 275 -7.42 -18.09 12.00
CA LEU A 275 -8.29 -18.77 12.94
C LEU A 275 -9.11 -17.78 13.78
N CYS A 276 -8.47 -16.73 14.33
CA CYS A 276 -9.16 -15.70 15.10
C CYS A 276 -10.20 -14.95 14.26
N ILE A 277 -9.91 -14.63 12.99
CA ILE A 277 -10.88 -14.01 12.08
C ILE A 277 -12.09 -14.91 11.85
N GLN A 278 -11.87 -16.19 11.52
CA GLN A 278 -12.95 -17.17 11.31
C GLN A 278 -13.78 -17.38 12.59
N PHE A 279 -13.12 -17.49 13.75
CA PHE A 279 -13.76 -17.56 15.05
C PHE A 279 -14.65 -16.35 15.30
N CYS A 280 -14.17 -15.13 15.04
CA CYS A 280 -14.94 -13.92 15.23
C CYS A 280 -16.17 -13.88 14.31
N LYS A 281 -16.03 -14.25 13.03
CA LYS A 281 -17.16 -14.35 12.09
C LYS A 281 -18.22 -15.35 12.54
N LYS A 282 -17.82 -16.54 12.99
CA LYS A 282 -18.75 -17.55 13.54
C LYS A 282 -19.41 -17.07 14.83
N THR A 283 -18.64 -16.47 15.74
CA THR A 283 -19.14 -15.95 17.01
C THR A 283 -20.15 -14.85 16.78
N ARG A 284 -19.86 -13.89 15.90
CA ARG A 284 -20.79 -12.83 15.49
C ARG A 284 -22.11 -13.40 15.02
N LYS A 285 -22.10 -14.32 14.05
CA LYS A 285 -23.30 -14.95 13.51
C LYS A 285 -24.13 -15.67 14.58
N GLN A 286 -23.47 -16.36 15.50
CA GLN A 286 -24.15 -17.03 16.62
C GLN A 286 -24.76 -16.03 17.61
N LEU A 287 -24.06 -14.93 17.91
CA LEU A 287 -24.57 -13.86 18.78
C LEU A 287 -25.72 -13.09 18.14
N GLU A 288 -25.65 -12.78 16.84
CA GLU A 288 -26.76 -12.22 16.05
C GLU A 288 -27.98 -13.14 16.17
N GLY A 289 -27.80 -14.44 15.91
CA GLY A 289 -28.89 -15.41 16.07
C GLY A 289 -29.47 -15.51 17.49
N ILE A 290 -28.66 -15.33 18.54
CA ILE A 290 -29.14 -15.30 19.93
C ILE A 290 -29.94 -14.03 20.20
N LEU A 291 -29.44 -12.87 19.75
CA LEU A 291 -30.06 -11.58 19.97
C LEU A 291 -31.38 -11.42 19.19
N ASP A 292 -31.45 -11.92 17.96
CA ASP A 292 -32.65 -11.87 17.11
C ASP A 292 -33.76 -12.83 17.58
N ASN A 293 -33.39 -14.00 18.10
CA ASN A 293 -34.36 -15.02 18.53
C ASN A 293 -34.85 -14.83 19.98
N MET A 294 -34.33 -13.85 20.72
CA MET A 294 -34.81 -13.54 22.07
C MET A 294 -36.24 -12.97 22.02
N LYS A 295 -37.20 -13.75 22.51
CA LYS A 295 -38.62 -13.35 22.58
C LYS A 295 -38.88 -12.22 23.58
N GLU A 296 -38.08 -12.13 24.62
CA GLU A 296 -38.14 -11.08 25.64
C GLU A 296 -36.99 -10.09 25.44
N LYS A 297 -37.21 -8.81 25.79
CA LYS A 297 -36.15 -7.79 25.75
C LYS A 297 -34.96 -8.31 26.58
N PRO A 298 -33.72 -8.27 26.04
CA PRO A 298 -32.56 -8.73 26.78
C PRO A 298 -32.40 -7.92 28.07
N ASP A 299 -32.03 -8.60 29.15
CA ASP A 299 -31.60 -7.92 30.38
C ASP A 299 -30.44 -6.99 30.05
N VAL A 300 -30.61 -5.70 30.35
CA VAL A 300 -29.66 -4.65 29.99
C VAL A 300 -28.30 -4.90 30.63
N ALA A 301 -28.27 -5.39 31.88
CA ALA A 301 -27.01 -5.68 32.57
C ALA A 301 -26.23 -6.80 31.85
N THR A 302 -26.92 -7.89 31.49
CA THR A 302 -26.33 -9.00 30.73
C THR A 302 -25.86 -8.56 29.34
N LEU A 303 -26.63 -7.74 28.64
CA LEU A 303 -26.28 -7.19 27.33
C LEU A 303 -25.02 -6.32 27.38
N LEU A 304 -24.96 -5.39 28.34
CA LEU A 304 -23.83 -4.50 28.53
C LEU A 304 -22.57 -5.26 28.95
N MET A 305 -22.69 -6.24 29.84
CA MET A 305 -21.56 -7.09 30.22
C MET A 305 -21.03 -7.88 29.02
N ALA A 306 -21.90 -8.49 28.22
CA ALA A 306 -21.48 -9.23 27.03
C ALA A 306 -20.79 -8.32 26.00
N LEU A 307 -21.33 -7.12 25.75
CA LEU A 307 -20.71 -6.13 24.86
C LEU A 307 -19.33 -5.69 25.40
N GLN A 308 -19.23 -5.35 26.68
CA GLN A 308 -17.95 -4.95 27.28
C GLN A 308 -16.89 -6.04 27.13
N ARG A 309 -17.23 -7.31 27.41
CA ARG A 309 -16.31 -8.45 27.21
C ARG A 309 -15.92 -8.65 25.75
N THR A 310 -16.83 -8.34 24.83
CA THR A 310 -16.57 -8.40 23.39
C THR A 310 -15.54 -7.36 22.97
N LEU A 311 -15.70 -6.11 23.42
CA LEU A 311 -14.77 -5.02 23.13
C LEU A 311 -13.37 -5.31 23.70
N GLU A 312 -13.30 -5.74 24.97
CA GLU A 312 -12.04 -6.14 25.61
C GLU A 312 -11.34 -7.25 24.80
N PHE A 313 -12.09 -8.21 24.26
CA PHE A 313 -11.54 -9.27 23.43
C PHE A 313 -11.05 -8.78 22.06
N GLU A 314 -11.80 -7.90 21.40
CA GLU A 314 -11.40 -7.31 20.11
C GLU A 314 -10.11 -6.50 20.25
N ASP A 315 -10.00 -5.70 21.32
CA ASP A 315 -8.80 -4.93 21.64
C ASP A 315 -7.60 -5.84 21.87
N GLU A 316 -7.76 -6.92 22.65
CA GLU A 316 -6.69 -7.90 22.86
C GLU A 316 -6.22 -8.56 21.55
N LEU A 317 -7.13 -8.85 20.61
CA LEU A 317 -6.77 -9.40 19.30
C LEU A 317 -6.04 -8.36 18.45
N ALA A 318 -6.51 -7.11 18.46
CA ALA A 318 -5.88 -6.02 17.74
C ALA A 318 -4.46 -5.75 18.26
N GLU A 319 -4.24 -5.75 19.58
CA GLU A 319 -2.90 -5.61 20.16
C GLU A 319 -2.00 -6.82 19.82
N LYS A 320 -2.55 -8.03 19.87
CA LYS A 320 -1.78 -9.26 19.60
C LYS A 320 -1.28 -9.35 18.16
N PHE A 321 -2.07 -8.89 17.20
CA PHE A 321 -1.79 -9.04 15.76
C PHE A 321 -1.46 -7.73 15.04
N GLY A 322 -1.60 -6.57 15.69
CA GLY A 322 -1.42 -5.23 15.13
C GLY A 322 0.03 -4.74 14.96
N GLY A 323 1.03 -5.59 15.23
CA GLY A 323 2.44 -5.27 15.00
C GLY A 323 3.06 -4.36 16.07
N GLY A 324 3.99 -4.90 16.86
CA GLY A 324 4.79 -4.12 17.79
C GLY A 324 5.89 -3.34 17.08
N THR A 325 5.77 -2.02 17.00
CA THR A 325 6.93 -1.10 16.90
C THR A 325 6.55 0.22 17.58
N GLN A 326 7.40 0.67 18.53
CA GLN A 326 7.34 1.93 19.33
C GLN A 326 6.94 1.89 20.83
N SER A 327 6.80 0.74 21.50
CA SER A 327 6.55 0.76 22.97
C SER A 327 7.73 0.33 23.86
N ARG A 328 8.95 0.20 23.33
CA ARG A 328 10.11 -0.33 24.08
C ARG A 328 11.17 0.68 24.53
N GLU A 329 11.03 1.98 24.24
CA GLU A 329 12.03 2.99 24.67
C GLU A 329 11.51 4.07 25.66
N ILE A 330 10.26 4.02 26.10
CA ILE A 330 9.75 4.93 27.16
C ILE A 330 9.69 4.19 28.51
N GLY A 331 10.72 3.39 28.80
CA GLY A 331 10.79 2.51 29.97
C GLY A 331 11.46 3.11 31.19
N ASN A 332 12.21 4.22 31.07
CA ASN A 332 13.22 4.58 32.09
C ASN A 332 13.11 5.99 32.69
N GLU A 333 12.04 6.77 32.46
CA GLU A 333 11.92 8.13 33.04
C GLU A 333 10.71 8.34 33.97
N ILE A 334 10.13 7.28 34.55
CA ILE A 334 9.02 7.40 35.51
C ILE A 334 9.23 6.50 36.74
N GLU A 335 10.46 6.42 37.26
CA GLU A 335 10.75 5.68 38.51
C GLU A 335 10.94 6.55 39.76
N GLU A 336 10.88 7.89 39.66
CA GLU A 336 10.84 8.75 40.84
C GLU A 336 9.59 9.62 40.83
N ILE A 337 8.57 9.18 41.58
CA ILE A 337 7.73 9.96 42.51
C ILE A 337 6.55 9.05 42.89
N GLY A 338 6.51 8.62 44.16
CA GLY A 338 5.26 8.14 44.78
C GLY A 338 5.25 6.73 45.37
N ARG A 339 6.26 6.33 46.16
CA ARG A 339 6.04 5.30 47.19
C ARG A 339 5.07 5.86 48.24
N GLN A 340 3.81 5.40 48.24
CA GLN A 340 3.08 4.88 49.42
C GLN A 340 1.60 4.56 49.12
N ASN A 341 1.25 3.30 49.42
CA ASN A 341 -0.03 2.74 49.88
C ASN A 341 -1.27 2.63 48.96
N ASN A 342 -1.44 1.39 48.46
CA ASN A 342 -2.66 0.56 48.34
C ASN A 342 -4.05 1.22 48.36
N SER A 343 -4.66 1.35 47.17
CA SER A 343 -5.96 0.72 46.83
C SER A 343 -6.18 0.85 45.31
N GLN A 344 -6.26 -0.27 44.60
CA GLN A 344 -6.48 -0.31 43.15
C GLN A 344 -7.88 0.22 42.81
N SER A 345 -7.98 1.22 41.93
CA SER A 345 -9.24 1.69 41.34
C SER A 345 -9.08 1.92 39.85
N ALA A 346 -10.13 1.63 39.08
CA ALA A 346 -10.24 1.63 37.61
C ALA A 346 -9.96 2.99 36.91
N SER A 347 -9.46 3.99 37.65
CA SER A 347 -9.06 5.29 37.13
C SER A 347 -7.68 5.28 36.48
N ASP A 348 -6.76 4.41 36.91
CA ASP A 348 -5.36 4.44 36.43
C ASP A 348 -5.18 3.77 35.06
N ILE A 349 -6.12 2.90 34.67
CA ILE A 349 -6.15 2.28 33.33
C ILE A 349 -6.59 3.30 32.27
N ARG A 350 -7.47 4.24 32.65
CA ARG A 350 -8.07 5.25 31.75
C ARG A 350 -7.04 6.23 31.16
N LYS A 351 -6.03 6.61 31.93
CA LYS A 351 -4.99 7.57 31.50
C LYS A 351 -4.05 6.99 30.43
N LYS A 352 -4.03 5.66 30.29
CA LYS A 352 -3.23 4.93 29.28
C LYS A 352 -3.91 4.87 27.91
N TYR A 353 -5.25 4.95 27.87
CA TYR A 353 -6.06 4.89 26.63
C TYR A 353 -6.16 6.24 25.90
N GLU A 354 -6.25 7.35 26.64
CA GLU A 354 -6.40 8.69 26.05
C GLU A 354 -5.15 9.17 25.28
N LYS A 355 -3.95 8.67 25.65
CA LYS A 355 -2.68 9.11 25.02
C LYS A 355 -2.32 8.33 23.74
N LYS A 356 -2.93 7.17 23.46
CA LYS A 356 -2.64 6.36 22.26
C LYS A 356 -3.58 6.65 21.08
N LEU A 357 -4.82 7.07 21.33
CA LEU A 357 -5.81 7.37 20.28
C LEU A 357 -5.48 8.66 19.50
N ALA A 358 -4.75 9.60 20.10
CA ALA A 358 -4.34 10.84 19.42
C ALA A 358 -3.24 10.63 18.35
N ALA A 359 -2.56 9.47 18.32
CA ALA A 359 -1.45 9.21 17.40
C ALA A 359 -1.85 8.51 16.09
N HIS A 360 -3.10 8.03 15.95
CA HIS A 360 -3.53 7.17 14.83
C HIS A 360 -4.64 7.75 13.92
N GLN A 361 -5.01 9.03 14.06
CA GLN A 361 -5.99 9.71 13.18
C GLN A 361 -5.47 10.04 11.76
N GLY A 362 -4.55 9.24 11.21
CA GLY A 362 -3.97 9.45 9.89
C GLY A 362 -3.96 8.17 9.05
N SER A 363 -5.13 7.61 8.74
CA SER A 363 -5.32 6.83 7.50
C SER A 363 -6.81 6.64 7.23
N GLU A 364 -7.23 7.18 6.10
CA GLU A 364 -8.62 7.37 5.65
C GLU A 364 -9.29 6.11 5.06
N ASN A 365 -10.62 6.19 4.93
CA ASN A 365 -11.48 5.81 3.79
C ASN A 365 -11.17 4.51 3.00
N GLU A 366 -12.14 3.58 3.00
CA GLU A 366 -12.85 3.11 1.80
C GLU A 366 -13.88 2.02 2.20
N GLU A 367 -15.17 2.32 2.09
CA GLU A 367 -16.21 1.31 1.96
C GLU A 367 -16.56 1.14 0.47
N LYS A 368 -16.38 -0.07 -0.07
CA LYS A 368 -17.28 -0.66 -1.06
C LYS A 368 -17.13 -2.18 -1.14
N ASP A 369 -18.30 -2.79 -1.31
CA ASP A 369 -18.68 -4.20 -1.31
C ASP A 369 -17.81 -5.17 -2.15
N GLY A 370 -17.79 -6.45 -1.75
CA GLY A 370 -17.38 -7.58 -2.60
C GLY A 370 -16.05 -8.26 -2.26
N ASN A 371 -16.12 -9.28 -1.40
CA ASN A 371 -15.30 -10.51 -1.44
C ASN A 371 -13.79 -10.34 -1.79
N LYS A 372 -13.06 -9.52 -1.03
CA LYS A 372 -11.60 -9.32 -1.19
C LYS A 372 -10.79 -9.30 0.12
N ASP A 373 -11.34 -9.82 1.21
CA ASP A 373 -10.65 -9.81 2.53
C ASP A 373 -9.55 -10.87 2.70
N LEU A 374 -9.18 -11.59 1.65
CA LEU A 374 -8.24 -12.70 1.75
C LEU A 374 -6.85 -12.42 1.16
N SER A 375 -6.64 -11.32 0.43
CA SER A 375 -5.42 -11.12 -0.37
C SER A 375 -4.76 -9.74 -0.25
N ALA A 376 -4.25 -9.39 0.94
CA ALA A 376 -3.20 -8.37 1.06
C ALA A 376 -2.33 -8.60 2.31
N PRO A 377 -1.05 -8.99 2.18
CA PRO A 377 -0.13 -9.23 3.29
C PRO A 377 0.49 -7.93 3.84
N GLY A 378 -0.30 -6.85 3.99
CA GLY A 378 0.23 -5.54 4.39
C GLY A 378 -0.75 -4.59 5.09
N ALA A 379 -2.06 -4.67 4.80
CA ALA A 379 -3.09 -3.99 5.59
C ALA A 379 -3.70 -5.02 6.54
N GLY A 380 -3.29 -4.98 7.81
CA GLY A 380 -3.84 -5.88 8.82
C GLY A 380 -5.37 -5.78 8.86
N PHE A 381 -6.05 -6.93 8.88
CA PHE A 381 -7.45 -7.06 9.25
C PHE A 381 -7.76 -6.32 10.55
N ASN A 382 -8.81 -5.49 10.53
CA ASN A 382 -9.26 -4.76 11.70
C ASN A 382 -10.18 -5.64 12.56
N PHE A 383 -9.75 -5.95 13.79
CA PHE A 383 -10.57 -6.70 14.74
C PHE A 383 -11.61 -5.83 15.47
N HIS A 384 -11.47 -4.50 15.48
CA HIS A 384 -12.45 -3.63 16.12
C HIS A 384 -13.77 -3.66 15.33
N GLY A 385 -14.88 -3.92 16.01
CA GLY A 385 -16.20 -3.93 15.38
C GLY A 385 -16.60 -5.24 14.71
N ILE A 386 -15.72 -6.25 14.64
CA ILE A 386 -16.02 -7.51 13.93
C ILE A 386 -17.19 -8.26 14.57
N ILE A 387 -17.25 -8.33 15.89
CA ILE A 387 -18.31 -8.93 16.68
C ILE A 387 -19.19 -7.84 17.30
N SER A 388 -18.59 -6.82 17.93
CA SER A 388 -19.31 -5.81 18.73
C SER A 388 -20.41 -5.08 17.95
N SER A 389 -20.27 -4.94 16.63
CA SER A 389 -21.30 -4.37 15.76
C SER A 389 -22.65 -5.11 15.78
N CYS A 390 -22.69 -6.40 16.13
CA CYS A 390 -23.96 -7.13 16.22
C CYS A 390 -24.83 -6.72 17.40
N PHE A 391 -24.27 -6.07 18.41
CA PHE A 391 -25.02 -5.61 19.58
C PHE A 391 -25.80 -4.33 19.31
N GLU A 392 -25.35 -3.52 18.34
CA GLU A 392 -25.86 -2.17 18.06
C GLU A 392 -27.39 -2.10 17.85
N PRO A 393 -28.04 -3.00 17.09
CA PRO A 393 -29.50 -2.97 16.92
C PRO A 393 -30.29 -3.18 18.22
N HIS A 394 -29.69 -3.87 19.20
CA HIS A 394 -30.35 -4.27 20.44
C HIS A 394 -30.06 -3.31 21.61
N LEU A 395 -29.17 -2.33 21.43
CA LEU A 395 -28.86 -1.30 22.44
C LEU A 395 -29.98 -0.27 22.64
N ILE A 396 -31.09 -0.36 21.88
CA ILE A 396 -32.29 0.48 22.11
C ILE A 396 -32.84 0.28 23.53
N VAL A 397 -32.82 -0.95 24.05
CA VAL A 397 -33.31 -1.24 25.42
C VAL A 397 -32.44 -0.56 26.48
N TYR A 398 -31.14 -0.43 26.22
CA TYR A 398 -30.23 0.35 27.07
C TYR A 398 -30.59 1.84 27.06
N ILE A 399 -30.89 2.41 25.89
CA ILE A 399 -31.28 3.82 25.75
C ILE A 399 -32.61 4.08 26.48
N GLU A 400 -33.60 3.19 26.37
CA GLU A 400 -34.87 3.30 27.10
C GLU A 400 -34.66 3.30 28.63
N LEU A 401 -33.76 2.45 29.13
CA LEU A 401 -33.44 2.40 30.56
C LEU A 401 -32.71 3.67 31.03
N GLU A 402 -31.77 4.18 30.25
CA GLU A 402 -31.08 5.44 30.53
C GLU A 402 -32.05 6.62 30.51
N GLU A 403 -32.96 6.69 29.54
CA GLU A 403 -34.00 7.72 29.49
C GLU A 403 -34.87 7.70 30.75
N LYS A 404 -35.39 6.53 31.14
CA LYS A 404 -36.17 6.37 32.36
C LYS A 404 -35.39 6.81 33.60
N THR A 405 -34.14 6.33 33.73
CA THR A 405 -33.27 6.64 34.87
C THR A 405 -32.94 8.13 34.94
N LEU A 406 -32.66 8.78 33.81
CA LEU A 406 -32.38 10.21 33.74
C LEU A 406 -33.62 11.04 34.10
N MET A 407 -34.81 10.63 33.65
CA MET A 407 -36.07 11.30 33.98
C MET A 407 -36.45 11.14 35.46
N GLU A 408 -36.26 9.96 36.06
CA GLU A 408 -36.46 9.75 37.50
C GLU A 408 -35.49 10.58 38.35
N ASN A 409 -34.22 10.64 37.96
CA ASN A 409 -33.23 11.50 38.61
C ASN A 409 -33.60 12.98 38.46
N LEU A 410 -34.06 13.40 37.28
CA LEU A 410 -34.54 14.77 37.05
C LEU A 410 -35.69 15.12 38.00
N GLU A 411 -36.69 14.25 38.13
CA GLU A 411 -37.83 14.47 39.03
C GLU A 411 -37.38 14.60 40.49
N LYS A 412 -36.47 13.72 40.93
CA LYS A 412 -35.90 13.75 42.27
C LYS A 412 -35.13 15.04 42.54
N LEU A 413 -34.27 15.45 41.60
CA LEU A 413 -33.52 16.71 41.70
C LEU A 413 -34.43 17.94 41.79
N VAL A 414 -35.54 17.96 41.05
CA VAL A 414 -36.51 19.06 41.09
C VAL A 414 -37.32 19.09 42.40
N GLN A 415 -37.57 17.91 43.02
CA GLN A 415 -38.26 17.80 44.30
C GLN A 415 -37.35 18.16 45.49
N GLU A 416 -36.08 17.79 45.43
CA GLU A 416 -35.08 18.04 46.48
C GLU A 416 -34.53 19.47 46.45
N GLU A 417 -34.71 20.20 45.35
CA GLU A 417 -34.34 21.61 45.28
C GLU A 417 -35.13 22.41 46.33
N THR A 418 -34.41 23.12 47.19
CA THR A 418 -34.98 23.91 48.29
C THR A 418 -35.59 25.22 47.81
N TRP A 419 -35.25 25.67 46.59
CA TRP A 419 -35.70 26.94 45.99
C TRP A 419 -35.49 28.16 46.91
N ASP A 420 -34.54 28.05 47.83
CA ASP A 420 -34.20 29.08 48.80
C ASP A 420 -32.76 29.56 48.57
N VAL A 421 -32.55 30.85 48.83
CA VAL A 421 -31.31 31.58 48.54
C VAL A 421 -30.31 31.35 49.67
N GLU A 422 -29.26 30.57 49.43
CA GLU A 422 -28.08 30.60 50.30
C GLU A 422 -27.23 31.84 49.95
N GLU A 423 -27.27 32.85 50.84
CA GLU A 423 -26.37 34.00 50.78
C GLU A 423 -24.91 33.53 50.90
N GLY A 424 -24.23 33.37 49.76
CA GLY A 424 -22.82 32.96 49.71
C GLY A 424 -22.43 32.03 48.56
N SER A 425 -23.37 31.53 47.77
CA SER A 425 -23.05 30.64 46.65
C SER A 425 -22.55 31.42 45.43
N GLN A 426 -21.26 31.28 45.07
CA GLN A 426 -20.60 32.13 44.06
C GLN A 426 -21.20 32.12 42.65
N ASN A 427 -22.05 31.15 42.31
CA ASN A 427 -22.60 31.02 40.96
C ASN A 427 -24.07 31.42 40.81
N ASN A 428 -24.82 31.72 41.87
CA ASN A 428 -26.26 32.06 41.81
C ASN A 428 -27.08 31.16 40.85
N VAL A 429 -26.73 29.87 40.75
CA VAL A 429 -27.31 28.86 39.86
C VAL A 429 -27.89 27.73 40.72
N LEU A 430 -29.00 27.16 40.28
CA LEU A 430 -29.71 26.07 40.96
C LEU A 430 -28.82 24.82 41.04
N SER A 431 -28.80 24.20 42.22
CA SER A 431 -28.00 23.00 42.49
C SER A 431 -28.43 21.83 41.61
N SER A 432 -29.74 21.71 41.34
CA SER A 432 -30.32 20.71 40.42
C SER A 432 -29.75 20.80 39.00
N SER A 433 -29.48 22.00 38.48
CA SER A 433 -28.92 22.15 37.12
C SER A 433 -27.49 21.59 37.04
N MET A 434 -26.66 21.90 38.04
CA MET A 434 -25.28 21.40 38.11
C MET A 434 -25.25 19.88 38.26
N GLN A 435 -26.09 19.33 39.14
CA GLN A 435 -26.18 17.88 39.36
C GLN A 435 -26.74 17.15 38.14
N LEU A 436 -27.73 17.71 37.44
CA LEU A 436 -28.28 17.13 36.21
C LEU A 436 -27.20 16.99 35.12
N PHE A 437 -26.40 18.02 34.88
CA PHE A 437 -25.30 17.94 33.91
C PHE A 437 -24.20 16.96 34.32
N LEU A 438 -23.92 16.80 35.62
CA LEU A 438 -22.98 15.77 36.10
C LEU A 438 -23.50 14.35 35.82
N ILE A 439 -24.79 14.09 36.02
CA ILE A 439 -25.40 12.79 35.72
C ILE A 439 -25.39 12.53 34.21
N ILE A 440 -25.74 13.53 33.38
CA ILE A 440 -25.67 13.43 31.91
C ILE A 440 -24.24 13.14 31.45
N LYS A 441 -23.23 13.88 31.95
CA LYS A 441 -21.81 13.64 31.63
C LYS A 441 -21.36 12.23 32.02
N ARG A 442 -21.86 11.69 33.14
CA ARG A 442 -21.57 10.31 33.58
C ARG A 442 -22.21 9.27 32.65
N SER A 443 -23.46 9.48 32.22
CA SER A 443 -24.15 8.62 31.25
C SER A 443 -23.46 8.65 29.88
N LEU A 444 -23.09 9.84 29.39
CA LEU A 444 -22.32 10.02 28.16
C LEU A 444 -21.01 9.22 28.19
N LYS A 445 -20.22 9.38 29.25
CA LYS A 445 -18.94 8.67 29.40
C LYS A 445 -19.12 7.15 29.40
N ARG A 446 -20.19 6.63 30.01
CA ARG A 446 -20.50 5.19 30.02
C ARG A 446 -20.85 4.69 28.61
N CYS A 447 -21.71 5.41 27.89
CA CYS A 447 -22.10 5.03 26.54
C CYS A 447 -20.97 5.15 25.52
N SER A 448 -20.16 6.21 25.58
CA SER A 448 -19.02 6.41 24.67
C SER A 448 -17.94 5.33 24.78
N ALA A 449 -17.87 4.65 25.93
CA ALA A 449 -16.95 3.52 26.13
C ALA A 449 -17.47 2.22 25.51
N LEU A 450 -18.77 2.14 25.21
CA LEU A 450 -19.43 0.96 24.66
C LEU A 450 -19.60 1.06 23.14
N THR A 451 -19.92 2.25 22.63
CA THR A 451 -20.19 2.47 21.21
C THR A 451 -20.05 3.94 20.86
N LYS A 452 -19.65 4.20 19.61
CA LYS A 452 -19.51 5.54 19.02
C LYS A 452 -20.48 5.77 17.85
N SER A 453 -21.33 4.81 17.57
CA SER A 453 -22.22 4.82 16.41
C SER A 453 -23.63 5.29 16.79
N GLN A 454 -24.67 4.69 16.20
CA GLN A 454 -26.07 5.13 16.29
C GLN A 454 -26.60 5.21 17.74
N THR A 455 -26.17 4.33 18.63
CA THR A 455 -26.62 4.30 20.03
C THR A 455 -26.21 5.55 20.79
N LEU A 456 -24.99 6.05 20.56
CA LEU A 456 -24.52 7.29 21.18
C LEU A 456 -25.33 8.50 20.69
N TYR A 457 -25.69 8.53 19.41
CA TYR A 457 -26.57 9.55 18.84
C TYR A 457 -27.99 9.49 19.45
N ASN A 458 -28.54 8.30 19.61
CA ASN A 458 -29.86 8.11 20.21
C ASN A 458 -29.86 8.55 21.69
N LEU A 459 -28.79 8.24 22.44
CA LEU A 459 -28.62 8.72 23.81
C LEU A 459 -28.49 10.24 23.88
N PHE A 460 -27.80 10.86 22.91
CA PHE A 460 -27.77 12.32 22.79
C PHE A 460 -29.17 12.91 22.62
N LYS A 461 -30.05 12.29 21.81
CA LYS A 461 -31.47 12.70 21.71
C LYS A 461 -32.22 12.58 23.04
N VAL A 462 -31.89 11.58 23.87
CA VAL A 462 -32.44 11.48 25.23
C VAL A 462 -31.98 12.66 26.09
N PHE A 463 -30.71 13.05 26.04
CA PHE A 463 -30.23 14.23 26.77
C PHE A 463 -30.99 15.51 26.37
N GLN A 464 -31.31 15.68 25.09
CA GLN A 464 -32.14 16.79 24.61
C GLN A 464 -33.54 16.77 25.24
N ARG A 465 -34.19 15.61 25.31
CA ARG A 465 -35.52 15.46 25.91
C ARG A 465 -35.50 15.76 27.41
N VAL A 466 -34.50 15.25 28.12
CA VAL A 466 -34.32 15.47 29.57
C VAL A 466 -34.11 16.96 29.87
N LEU A 467 -33.26 17.64 29.10
CA LEU A 467 -33.03 19.08 29.28
C LEU A 467 -34.27 19.92 28.91
N LYS A 468 -35.02 19.54 27.87
CA LYS A 468 -36.32 20.18 27.55
C LYS A 468 -37.35 19.97 28.65
N ALA A 469 -37.39 18.77 29.25
CA ALA A 469 -38.26 18.49 30.39
C ALA A 469 -37.86 19.35 31.60
N TYR A 470 -36.55 19.48 31.89
CA TYR A 470 -36.06 20.37 32.94
C TYR A 470 -36.46 21.83 32.68
N ALA A 471 -36.24 22.34 31.47
CA ALA A 471 -36.65 23.68 31.08
C ALA A 471 -38.16 23.90 31.24
N THR A 472 -38.99 22.91 30.90
CA THR A 472 -40.45 22.97 31.09
C THR A 472 -40.82 23.03 32.58
N LYS A 473 -40.10 22.31 33.45
CA LYS A 473 -40.30 22.35 34.90
C LYS A 473 -39.89 23.71 35.48
N LEU A 474 -38.76 24.27 35.03
CA LEU A 474 -38.34 25.63 35.40
C LEU A 474 -39.36 26.68 34.95
N PHE A 475 -39.83 26.60 33.71
CA PHE A 475 -40.85 27.50 33.18
C PHE A 475 -42.18 27.38 33.93
N GLY A 476 -42.59 26.17 34.29
CA GLY A 476 -43.80 25.94 35.10
C GLY A 476 -43.74 26.52 36.51
N ARG A 477 -42.54 26.84 37.02
CA ARG A 477 -42.31 27.50 38.32
C ARG A 477 -42.29 29.02 38.23
N LEU A 478 -42.19 29.60 37.04
CA LEU A 478 -42.31 31.04 36.87
C LEU A 478 -43.75 31.48 37.23
N PRO A 479 -43.92 32.63 37.90
CA PRO A 479 -45.24 33.12 38.24
C PRO A 479 -46.06 33.34 36.96
N LYS A 480 -47.22 32.69 36.88
CA LYS A 480 -48.13 32.85 35.74
C LYS A 480 -48.87 34.18 35.90
N GLY A 481 -48.80 35.04 34.87
CA GLY A 481 -49.66 36.22 34.79
C GLY A 481 -51.12 35.80 34.95
N GLY A 482 -51.86 36.51 35.80
CA GLY A 482 -53.21 36.13 36.18
C GLY A 482 -54.16 36.12 34.99
N THR A 483 -54.37 34.96 34.37
CA THR A 483 -55.42 34.73 33.37
C THR A 483 -56.76 34.45 34.05
N GLY A 484 -57.12 35.30 35.02
CA GLY A 484 -58.43 35.28 35.65
C GLY A 484 -59.34 36.31 35.00
N ILE A 485 -60.65 36.02 34.94
CA ILE A 485 -61.72 36.89 34.40
C ILE A 485 -61.67 38.32 35.01
N VAL A 486 -61.05 38.48 36.18
CA VAL A 486 -60.86 39.75 36.89
C VAL A 486 -59.74 40.63 36.27
N ALA A 487 -58.70 40.05 35.67
CA ALA A 487 -57.58 40.81 35.08
C ALA A 487 -57.96 41.49 33.75
N ALA A 488 -58.80 40.83 32.94
CA ALA A 488 -59.34 41.39 31.70
C ALA A 488 -60.32 42.55 31.95
N ALA A 489 -60.98 42.59 33.12
CA ALA A 489 -62.00 43.59 33.45
C ALA A 489 -61.44 44.91 34.00
N THR A 490 -60.21 44.92 34.53
CA THR A 490 -59.59 46.12 35.15
C THR A 490 -58.53 46.79 34.28
N GLY A 491 -58.29 46.32 33.06
CA GLY A 491 -57.20 46.81 32.20
C GLY A 491 -55.79 46.50 32.75
N MET A 492 -55.70 45.61 33.74
CA MET A 492 -54.45 45.13 34.33
C MET A 492 -54.00 43.82 33.67
N ASP A 493 -54.15 43.71 32.36
CA ASP A 493 -53.53 42.62 31.60
C ASP A 493 -52.01 42.75 31.72
N GLY A 494 -51.39 41.83 32.47
CA GLY A 494 -49.93 41.64 32.49
C GLY A 494 -49.15 42.12 33.72
N GLN A 495 -49.76 42.75 34.73
CA GLN A 495 -49.04 43.08 35.98
C GLN A 495 -49.00 41.89 36.94
N ILE A 496 -47.89 41.16 36.95
CA ILE A 496 -47.59 40.14 37.96
C ILE A 496 -47.12 40.86 39.22
N LYS A 497 -47.90 40.81 40.32
CA LYS A 497 -47.39 41.20 41.64
C LYS A 497 -46.46 40.10 42.15
N THR A 498 -45.15 40.27 41.97
CA THR A 498 -44.10 39.39 42.50
C THR A 498 -43.69 39.83 43.90
N SER A 499 -43.50 38.89 44.82
CA SER A 499 -42.84 39.14 46.12
C SER A 499 -41.32 39.26 45.92
N ASP A 500 -40.59 39.92 46.84
CA ASP A 500 -39.11 39.91 46.87
C ASP A 500 -38.53 38.48 46.80
N ARG A 501 -39.26 37.49 47.34
CA ARG A 501 -38.89 36.07 47.24
C ARG A 501 -39.04 35.54 45.82
N ASP A 502 -40.11 35.91 45.12
CA ASP A 502 -40.38 35.46 43.75
C ASP A 502 -39.37 36.07 42.78
N GLU A 503 -39.00 37.34 42.97
CA GLU A 503 -37.97 38.01 42.17
C GLU A 503 -36.61 37.32 42.27
N ARG A 504 -36.20 36.92 43.48
CA ARG A 504 -34.96 36.17 43.69
C ARG A 504 -35.01 34.80 43.01
N VAL A 505 -36.11 34.06 43.13
CA VAL A 505 -36.27 32.76 42.46
C VAL A 505 -36.21 32.91 40.94
N ILE A 506 -36.81 33.95 40.38
CA ILE A 506 -36.72 34.26 38.94
C ILE A 506 -35.26 34.50 38.53
N CYS A 507 -34.49 35.30 39.28
CA CYS A 507 -33.08 35.53 38.99
C CYS A 507 -32.27 34.23 38.98
N TYR A 508 -32.48 33.34 39.96
CA TYR A 508 -31.82 32.03 39.98
C TYR A 508 -32.23 31.14 38.79
N ILE A 509 -33.51 31.15 38.39
CA ILE A 509 -33.98 30.40 37.22
C ILE A 509 -33.31 30.94 35.94
N VAL A 510 -33.21 32.27 35.78
CA VAL A 510 -32.57 32.90 34.61
C VAL A 510 -31.08 32.59 34.57
N ASN A 511 -30.36 32.75 35.68
CA ASN A 511 -28.94 32.39 35.76
C ASN A 511 -28.72 30.90 35.47
N SER A 512 -29.60 30.04 35.97
CA SER A 512 -29.56 28.60 35.69
C SER A 512 -29.87 28.29 34.23
N ALA A 513 -30.76 29.04 33.59
CA ALA A 513 -31.04 28.89 32.17
C ALA A 513 -29.83 29.30 31.31
N GLU A 514 -29.15 30.39 31.65
CA GLU A 514 -27.90 30.80 30.99
C GLU A 514 -26.79 29.75 31.17
N TYR A 515 -26.63 29.24 32.40
CA TYR A 515 -25.71 28.14 32.69
C TYR A 515 -26.06 26.87 31.88
N CYS A 516 -27.34 26.50 31.81
CA CYS A 516 -27.81 25.36 31.03
C CYS A 516 -27.52 25.53 29.55
N HIS A 517 -27.76 26.72 28.98
CA HIS A 517 -27.50 27.01 27.57
C HIS A 517 -26.01 26.89 27.21
N LYS A 518 -25.13 27.47 28.04
CA LYS A 518 -23.68 27.36 27.87
C LYS A 518 -23.22 25.91 27.97
N THR A 519 -23.64 25.22 29.03
CA THR A 519 -23.20 23.84 29.33
C THR A 519 -23.77 22.83 28.31
N SER A 520 -24.96 23.07 27.74
CA SER A 520 -25.50 22.25 26.66
C SER A 520 -24.71 22.40 25.37
N GLY A 521 -24.21 23.60 25.06
CA GLY A 521 -23.30 23.82 23.92
C GLY A 521 -22.00 23.05 24.08
N GLU A 522 -21.35 23.15 25.25
CA GLU A 522 -20.14 22.38 25.58
C GLU A 522 -20.38 20.85 25.50
N LEU A 523 -21.56 20.40 25.93
CA LEU A 523 -21.95 18.98 25.83
C LEU A 523 -22.08 18.54 24.36
N ALA A 524 -22.70 19.35 23.50
CA ALA A 524 -22.84 19.06 22.08
C ALA A 524 -21.47 18.91 21.40
N GLU A 525 -20.57 19.86 21.66
CA GLU A 525 -19.22 19.84 21.11
C GLU A 525 -18.44 18.60 21.60
N SER A 526 -18.58 18.26 22.88
CA SER A 526 -17.97 17.05 23.43
C SER A 526 -18.51 15.77 22.78
N VAL A 527 -19.79 15.70 22.46
CA VAL A 527 -20.39 14.52 21.80
C VAL A 527 -19.95 14.45 20.33
N SER A 528 -19.94 15.59 19.63
CA SER A 528 -19.49 15.67 18.23
C SER A 528 -18.04 15.22 18.04
N LYS A 529 -17.15 15.51 19.00
CA LYS A 529 -15.75 15.04 19.00
C LYS A 529 -15.59 13.53 19.22
N ILE A 530 -16.58 12.87 19.83
CA ILE A 530 -16.49 11.46 20.25
C ILE A 530 -17.21 10.54 19.26
N ILE A 531 -18.32 11.00 18.68
CA ILE A 531 -19.18 10.21 17.80
C ILE A 531 -18.55 10.02 16.41
N ASP A 532 -18.94 8.96 15.71
CA ASP A 532 -18.49 8.72 14.34
C ASP A 532 -18.84 9.90 13.42
N SER A 533 -17.97 10.20 12.46
CA SER A 533 -18.07 11.36 11.55
C SER A 533 -19.43 11.46 10.84
N GLN A 534 -20.03 10.32 10.51
CA GLN A 534 -21.37 10.19 9.92
C GLN A 534 -22.50 10.84 10.75
N PHE A 535 -22.33 10.98 12.07
CA PHE A 535 -23.33 11.56 12.97
C PHE A 535 -22.90 12.92 13.55
N ALA A 536 -21.63 13.30 13.41
CA ALA A 536 -21.07 14.51 14.02
C ALA A 536 -21.83 15.78 13.60
N ASP A 537 -22.24 15.88 12.33
CA ASP A 537 -22.99 17.02 11.77
C ASP A 537 -24.45 17.08 12.26
N ARG A 538 -24.97 16.00 12.87
CA ARG A 538 -26.35 15.93 13.38
C ARG A 538 -26.45 16.22 14.88
N VAL A 539 -25.31 16.42 15.54
CA VAL A 539 -25.22 16.75 16.97
C VAL A 539 -25.36 18.25 17.14
N ASP A 540 -26.60 18.73 17.24
CA ASP A 540 -26.90 20.13 17.52
C ASP A 540 -27.83 20.25 18.74
N MET A 541 -27.52 21.18 19.64
CA MET A 541 -28.26 21.52 20.86
C MET A 541 -29.00 22.85 20.77
N SER A 542 -28.99 23.50 19.60
CA SER A 542 -29.71 24.74 19.30
C SER A 542 -31.21 24.66 19.62
#